data_AF-A0A0A9GMX0-F1
#
_entry.id   AF-A0A0A9GMX0-F1
#
_cell.length_a   1.000
_cell.length_b   1.000
_cell.length_c   1.000
_cell.angle_alpha   90.00
_cell.angle_beta   90.00
_cell.angle_gamma   90.00
#
_symmetry.space_group_name_H-M   'P 1'
#
loop_
_entity.id
_entity.type
_entity.pdbx_description
1 polymer ?
#
loop_
_entity_poly.entity_id
_entity_poly.type
_entity_poly.pdbx_seq_one_letter_code
_entity_poly.pdbx_strand_id
1 'polypeptide(L)'
;MFSGVEKYLEEKPWKFSKANASEKAMVAGLGGLNLFGVIILGNLLKQMAVTPGGLISFAAQLYPLLQIYAGSFFAIPLFRWFLLRKTNNDIKRRNKAREQRAQELVSPDSSLRRKLLSARDMAQRKVITPEEIVYTTEKDLLDQDYEVKVWERRFKELESE
;
A
#
# COMPACT_ATOMS: atom_id res chain seq x y z
N MET A 1 -11.48 -22.93 -16.16
CA MET A 1 -11.07 -22.66 -14.76
C MET A 1 -9.97 -21.61 -14.78
N PHE A 2 -10.24 -20.36 -14.40
CA PHE A 2 -9.21 -19.32 -14.26
C PHE A 2 -8.60 -19.40 -12.86
N SER A 3 -7.72 -20.39 -12.60
CA SER A 3 -7.17 -20.65 -11.26
C SER A 3 -5.90 -19.83 -10.93
N GLY A 4 -5.80 -18.61 -11.46
CA GLY A 4 -4.56 -17.82 -11.36
C GLY A 4 -4.72 -16.34 -11.05
N VAL A 5 -5.94 -15.79 -11.07
CA VAL A 5 -6.18 -14.38 -10.73
C VAL A 5 -6.66 -14.33 -9.29
N GLU A 6 -5.87 -13.69 -8.41
CA GLU A 6 -6.29 -13.43 -7.03
C GLU A 6 -7.68 -12.77 -7.04
N LYS A 7 -8.59 -13.27 -6.18
CA LYS A 7 -9.99 -12.86 -6.14
C LYS A 7 -10.16 -11.35 -5.91
N TYR A 8 -9.17 -10.70 -5.29
CA TYR A 8 -9.04 -9.27 -5.10
C TYR A 8 -7.57 -8.90 -4.87
N LEU A 9 -7.24 -7.62 -5.03
CA LEU A 9 -5.89 -7.12 -4.75
C LEU A 9 -5.68 -6.99 -3.24
N GLU A 10 -4.82 -7.83 -2.67
CA GLU A 10 -4.44 -7.77 -1.26
C GLU A 10 -3.17 -6.94 -1.03
N GLU A 11 -3.25 -5.97 -0.10
CA GLU A 11 -2.08 -5.20 0.31
C GLU A 11 -1.33 -5.88 1.45
N LYS A 12 -0.01 -6.07 1.29
CA LYS A 12 0.80 -6.79 2.26
C LYS A 12 1.10 -5.95 3.51
N PRO A 13 0.97 -6.50 4.73
CA PRO A 13 1.35 -5.80 5.95
C PRO A 13 2.86 -5.57 6.03
N TRP A 14 3.25 -4.49 6.67
CA TRP A 14 4.65 -4.15 6.90
C TRP A 14 5.23 -5.01 8.03
N LYS A 15 6.32 -5.72 7.73
CA LYS A 15 7.06 -6.49 8.73
C LYS A 15 7.90 -5.55 9.60
N PHE A 16 7.86 -5.78 10.92
CA PHE A 16 8.66 -5.01 11.87
C PHE A 16 10.17 -5.16 11.62
N SER A 17 10.62 -6.40 11.44
CA SER A 17 12.00 -6.75 11.11
C SER A 17 12.02 -8.02 10.27
N LYS A 18 13.07 -8.16 9.44
CA LYS A 18 13.38 -9.39 8.69
C LYS A 18 13.97 -10.48 9.59
N ALA A 19 14.40 -10.11 10.79
CA ALA A 19 14.97 -11.04 11.76
C ALA A 19 13.96 -12.13 12.18
N ASN A 20 14.47 -13.34 12.37
CA ASN A 20 13.71 -14.45 12.89
C ASN A 20 13.42 -14.27 14.40
N ALA A 21 12.73 -15.22 15.02
CA ALA A 21 12.35 -15.11 16.43
C ALA A 21 13.54 -15.19 17.39
N SER A 22 14.54 -16.05 17.10
CA SER A 22 15.72 -16.20 17.97
C SER A 22 16.64 -14.98 17.91
N GLU A 23 16.85 -14.40 16.73
CA GLU A 23 17.61 -13.15 16.56
C GLU A 23 16.94 -12.01 17.34
N LYS A 24 15.62 -11.88 17.26
CA LYS A 24 14.88 -10.87 18.04
C LYS A 24 15.03 -11.09 19.54
N ALA A 25 14.92 -12.34 20.00
CA ALA A 25 15.10 -12.68 21.40
C ALA A 25 16.52 -12.39 21.88
N MET A 26 17.53 -12.71 21.06
CA MET A 26 18.93 -12.43 21.37
C MET A 26 19.22 -10.94 21.44
N VAL A 27 18.72 -10.14 20.49
CA VAL A 27 18.86 -8.68 20.49
C VAL A 27 18.16 -8.07 21.71
N ALA A 28 16.96 -8.56 22.05
CA ALA A 28 16.25 -8.11 23.25
C ALA A 28 17.00 -8.49 24.54
N GLY A 29 17.53 -9.71 24.63
CA GLY A 29 18.33 -10.17 25.76
C GLY A 29 19.63 -9.37 25.92
N LEU A 30 20.38 -9.19 24.84
CA LEU A 30 21.62 -8.41 24.83
C LEU A 30 21.37 -6.94 25.21
N GLY A 31 20.31 -6.34 24.66
CA GLY A 31 19.87 -5.01 25.05
C GLY A 31 19.48 -4.93 26.52
N GLY A 32 18.79 -5.96 27.03
CA GLY A 32 18.36 -6.04 28.42
C GLY A 32 19.55 -6.09 29.38
N LEU A 33 20.56 -6.91 29.06
CA LEU A 33 21.83 -6.97 29.79
C LEU A 33 22.56 -5.63 29.74
N ASN A 34 22.61 -4.96 28.58
CA ASN A 34 23.22 -3.64 28.44
C ASN A 34 22.52 -2.59 29.33
N LEU A 35 21.19 -2.50 29.25
CA LEU A 35 20.40 -1.57 30.06
C LEU A 35 20.57 -1.83 31.56
N PHE A 36 20.55 -3.09 31.97
CA PHE A 36 20.79 -3.48 33.36
C PHE A 36 22.20 -3.07 33.84
N GLY A 37 23.21 -3.29 33.01
CA GLY A 37 24.58 -2.85 33.26
C GLY A 37 24.68 -1.33 33.44
N VAL A 38 23.99 -0.55 32.62
CA VAL A 38 23.93 0.92 32.75
C VAL A 38 23.27 1.35 34.06
N ILE A 39 22.23 0.66 34.51
CA ILE A 39 21.57 0.95 35.79
C ILE A 39 22.51 0.66 36.96
N ILE A 40 23.15 -0.52 36.98
CA ILE A 40 24.11 -0.89 38.03
C ILE A 40 25.28 0.10 38.05
N LEU A 41 25.87 0.38 36.89
CA LEU A 41 26.99 1.33 36.78
C LEU A 41 26.60 2.72 37.30
N GLY A 42 25.39 3.17 37.00
CA GLY A 42 24.87 4.43 37.54
C GLY A 42 24.77 4.45 39.05
N ASN A 43 24.31 3.35 39.66
CA ASN A 43 24.25 3.23 41.12
C ASN A 43 25.66 3.20 41.74
N LEU A 44 26.60 2.47 41.14
CA LEU A 44 28.01 2.42 41.59
C LEU A 44 28.70 3.78 41.51
N LEU A 45 28.49 4.53 40.43
CA LEU A 45 29.03 5.88 40.27
C LEU A 45 28.44 6.87 41.28
N LYS A 46 27.16 6.73 41.64
CA LYS A 46 26.49 7.58 42.65
C LYS A 46 26.92 7.30 44.08
N GLN A 47 27.20 6.04 44.42
CA GLN A 47 27.56 5.62 45.78
C GLN A 47 29.04 5.81 46.10
N MET A 48 29.82 6.33 45.15
CA MET A 48 31.26 6.51 45.33
C MET A 48 31.54 7.67 46.29
N ALA A 49 32.14 7.35 47.44
CA ALA A 49 32.47 8.33 48.49
C ALA A 49 33.86 9.00 48.30
N VAL A 50 34.57 8.65 47.23
CA VAL A 50 35.93 9.13 46.95
C VAL A 50 35.94 9.88 45.62
N THR A 51 36.77 10.92 45.50
CA THR A 51 36.91 11.70 44.27
C THR A 51 37.35 10.79 43.11
N PRO A 52 36.56 10.68 42.02
CA PRO A 52 36.89 9.81 40.90
C PRO A 52 38.19 10.24 40.21
N GLY A 53 39.24 9.43 40.29
CA GLY A 53 40.49 9.63 39.57
C GLY A 53 40.59 8.76 38.31
N GLY A 54 41.28 9.27 37.27
CA GLY A 54 41.62 8.49 36.07
C GLY A 54 40.42 7.89 35.32
N LEU A 55 40.42 6.56 35.16
CA LEU A 55 39.41 5.81 34.39
C LEU A 55 37.98 6.00 34.90
N ILE A 56 37.80 6.23 36.21
CA ILE A 56 36.46 6.39 36.80
C ILE A 56 35.85 7.74 36.38
N SER A 57 36.66 8.80 36.34
CA SER A 57 36.22 10.12 35.85
C SER A 57 35.83 10.05 34.38
N PHE A 58 36.62 9.34 33.56
CA PHE A 58 36.29 9.09 32.15
C PHE A 58 34.97 8.33 31.98
N ALA A 59 34.76 7.25 32.75
CA ALA A 59 33.51 6.49 32.73
C ALA A 59 32.31 7.36 33.15
N ALA A 60 32.46 8.20 34.17
CA ALA A 60 31.43 9.13 34.62
C ALA A 60 31.08 10.19 33.55
N GLN A 61 32.08 10.69 32.82
CA GLN A 61 31.87 11.64 31.72
C GLN A 61 31.14 11.01 30.53
N LEU A 62 31.42 9.74 30.20
CA LEU A 62 30.74 9.01 29.13
C LEU A 62 29.37 8.43 29.54
N TYR A 63 29.12 8.31 30.84
CA TYR A 63 27.92 7.66 31.35
C TYR A 63 26.60 8.24 30.78
N PRO A 64 26.39 9.56 30.67
CA PRO A 64 25.17 10.10 30.05
C PRO A 64 24.96 9.66 28.61
N LEU A 65 26.04 9.58 27.82
CA LEU A 65 25.99 9.09 26.45
C LEU A 65 25.58 7.61 26.42
N LEU A 66 26.12 6.81 27.33
CA LEU A 66 25.77 5.39 27.47
C LEU A 66 24.30 5.20 27.87
N GLN A 67 23.76 6.07 28.74
CA GLN A 67 22.34 6.07 29.10
C GLN A 67 21.44 6.40 27.91
N ILE A 68 21.77 7.44 27.14
CA ILE A 68 21.04 7.81 25.92
C ILE A 68 21.04 6.65 24.93
N TYR A 69 22.20 6.00 24.74
CA TYR A 69 22.32 4.84 23.86
C TYR A 69 21.44 3.67 24.33
N ALA A 70 21.56 3.25 25.58
CA ALA A 70 20.80 2.14 26.14
C ALA A 70 19.29 2.41 26.11
N GLY A 71 18.86 3.64 26.42
CA GLY A 71 17.46 4.04 26.31
C GLY A 71 16.95 4.05 24.86
N SER A 72 17.72 4.64 23.94
CA SER A 72 17.35 4.74 22.53
C SER A 72 17.28 3.37 21.84
N PHE A 73 18.11 2.42 22.26
CA PHE A 73 18.11 1.04 21.77
C PHE A 73 16.73 0.39 21.91
N PHE A 74 15.95 0.75 22.94
CA PHE A 74 14.57 0.28 23.12
C PHE A 74 13.52 1.27 22.64
N ALA A 75 13.73 2.57 22.88
CA ALA A 75 12.75 3.60 22.54
C ALA A 75 12.46 3.65 21.03
N ILE A 76 13.50 3.57 20.20
CA ILE A 76 13.34 3.65 18.73
C ILE A 76 12.56 2.44 18.19
N PRO A 77 12.93 1.18 18.50
CA PRO A 77 12.13 0.01 18.11
C PRO A 77 10.68 0.05 18.62
N LEU A 78 10.45 0.48 19.86
CA LEU A 78 9.09 0.59 20.42
C LEU A 78 8.24 1.62 19.67
N PHE A 79 8.81 2.79 19.40
CA PHE A 79 8.13 3.83 18.62
C PHE A 79 7.79 3.33 17.20
N ARG A 80 8.76 2.69 16.53
CA ARG A 80 8.53 2.05 15.23
C ARG A 80 7.43 1.00 15.29
N TRP A 81 7.42 0.16 16.32
CA TRP A 81 6.40 -0.87 16.51
C TRP A 81 5.01 -0.27 16.62
N PHE A 82 4.88 0.82 17.37
CA PHE A 82 3.62 1.55 17.52
C PHE A 82 3.10 2.09 16.18
N LEU A 83 3.96 2.77 15.41
CA LEU A 83 3.60 3.28 14.09
C LEU A 83 3.20 2.16 13.12
N LEU A 84 3.99 1.08 13.08
CA LEU A 84 3.71 -0.07 12.21
C LEU A 84 2.40 -0.78 12.60
N ARG A 85 2.07 -0.85 13.89
CA ARG A 85 0.80 -1.40 14.35
C ARG A 85 -0.38 -0.60 13.81
N LYS A 86 -0.30 0.74 13.83
CA LYS A 86 -1.33 1.62 13.25
C LYS A 86 -1.45 1.38 11.74
N THR A 87 -0.34 1.44 11.01
CA THR A 87 -0.32 1.23 9.55
C THR A 87 -0.88 -0.13 9.15
N ASN A 88 -0.50 -1.20 9.86
CA ASN A 88 -0.98 -2.56 9.55
C ASN A 88 -2.48 -2.73 9.86
N ASN A 89 -3.01 -2.03 10.86
CA ASN A 89 -4.45 -2.01 11.11
C ASN A 89 -5.20 -1.30 9.97
N ASP A 90 -4.66 -0.19 9.45
CA ASP A 90 -5.23 0.51 8.30
C ASP A 90 -5.19 -0.33 7.02
N ILE A 91 -4.10 -1.08 6.80
CA ILE A 91 -3.99 -2.07 5.72
C ILE A 91 -5.07 -3.14 5.87
N LYS A 92 -5.22 -3.71 7.07
CA LYS A 92 -6.23 -4.74 7.34
C LYS A 92 -7.65 -4.24 7.06
N ARG A 93 -7.97 -2.99 7.44
CA ARG A 93 -9.26 -2.36 7.13
C ARG A 93 -9.50 -2.25 5.63
N ARG A 94 -8.49 -1.80 4.87
CA ARG A 94 -8.59 -1.67 3.40
C ARG A 94 -8.71 -3.03 2.70
N ASN A 95 -7.96 -4.03 3.12
CA ASN A 95 -8.07 -5.39 2.57
C ASN A 95 -9.45 -5.99 2.82
N LYS A 96 -10.00 -5.82 4.04
CA LYS A 96 -11.36 -6.27 4.35
C LYS A 96 -12.40 -5.60 3.43
N ALA A 97 -12.26 -4.31 3.17
CA ALA A 97 -13.16 -3.62 2.24
C ALA A 97 -13.01 -4.14 0.80
N ARG A 98 -11.79 -4.38 0.32
CA ARG A 98 -11.54 -4.95 -1.03
C ARG A 98 -12.11 -6.36 -1.16
N GLU A 99 -11.94 -7.19 -0.12
CA GLU A 99 -12.49 -8.53 -0.05
C GLU A 99 -14.02 -8.51 -0.12
N GLN A 100 -14.67 -7.66 0.68
CA GLN A 100 -16.13 -7.51 0.68
C GLN A 100 -16.65 -7.10 -0.70
N ARG A 101 -16.02 -6.11 -1.34
CA ARG A 101 -16.38 -5.68 -2.70
C ARG A 101 -16.20 -6.80 -3.73
N ALA A 102 -15.14 -7.59 -3.62
CA ALA A 102 -14.93 -8.71 -4.53
C ALA A 102 -15.96 -9.83 -4.31
N GLN A 103 -16.40 -10.05 -3.07
CA GLN A 103 -17.50 -10.98 -2.79
C GLN A 103 -18.83 -10.48 -3.40
N GLU A 104 -19.13 -9.19 -3.29
CA GLU A 104 -20.31 -8.56 -3.94
C GLU A 104 -20.30 -8.75 -5.47
N LEU A 105 -19.12 -8.73 -6.10
CA LEU A 105 -18.98 -8.93 -7.55
C LEU A 105 -19.13 -10.39 -8.00
N VAL A 106 -18.90 -11.38 -7.13
CA VAL A 106 -19.07 -12.81 -7.46
C VAL A 106 -20.55 -13.17 -7.57
N SER A 107 -21.39 -12.59 -6.71
CA SER A 107 -22.84 -12.77 -6.70
C SER A 107 -23.55 -11.41 -6.68
N PRO A 108 -23.56 -10.67 -7.81
CA PRO A 108 -24.08 -9.31 -7.85
C PRO A 108 -25.61 -9.29 -7.77
N ASP A 109 -26.15 -8.33 -7.03
CA ASP A 109 -27.57 -7.99 -7.09
C ASP A 109 -27.97 -7.57 -8.53
N SER A 110 -29.25 -7.70 -8.86
CA SER A 110 -29.89 -7.33 -10.12
C SER A 110 -29.46 -5.95 -10.63
N SER A 111 -29.39 -4.96 -9.74
CA SER A 111 -28.98 -3.58 -10.04
C SER A 111 -27.52 -3.50 -10.49
N LEU A 112 -26.61 -4.15 -9.75
CA LEU A 112 -25.18 -4.21 -10.02
C LEU A 112 -24.89 -5.02 -11.28
N ARG A 113 -25.57 -6.15 -11.47
CA ARG A 113 -25.46 -7.00 -12.66
C ARG A 113 -25.79 -6.21 -13.93
N ARG A 114 -26.88 -5.44 -13.92
CA ARG A 114 -27.26 -4.57 -15.04
C ARG A 114 -26.20 -3.52 -15.35
N LYS A 115 -25.63 -2.89 -14.30
CA LYS A 115 -24.56 -1.89 -14.46
C LYS A 115 -23.29 -2.51 -15.06
N LEU A 116 -22.92 -3.71 -14.64
CA LEU A 116 -21.77 -4.44 -15.17
C LEU A 116 -21.96 -4.83 -16.64
N LEU A 117 -23.16 -5.30 -17.02
CA LEU A 117 -23.48 -5.61 -18.42
C LEU A 117 -23.43 -4.35 -19.29
N SER A 118 -24.08 -3.27 -18.86
CA SER A 118 -24.03 -1.98 -19.58
C SER A 118 -22.60 -1.45 -19.72
N ALA A 119 -21.79 -1.52 -18.66
CA ALA A 119 -20.39 -1.11 -18.73
C ALA A 119 -19.57 -1.99 -19.69
N ARG A 120 -19.85 -3.29 -19.75
CA ARG A 120 -19.20 -4.21 -20.71
C ARG A 120 -19.56 -3.84 -22.15
N ASP A 121 -20.82 -3.58 -22.41
CA ASP A 121 -21.30 -3.22 -23.75
C ASP A 121 -20.73 -1.85 -24.18
N MET A 122 -20.62 -0.89 -23.25
CA MET A 122 -19.93 0.39 -23.50
C MET A 122 -18.42 0.26 -23.67
N ALA A 123 -17.79 -0.72 -22.99
CA ALA A 123 -16.36 -0.98 -23.10
C ALA A 123 -16.00 -1.64 -24.44
N GLN A 124 -16.97 -2.23 -25.15
CA GLN A 124 -16.80 -2.61 -26.55
C GLN A 124 -16.66 -1.32 -27.37
N ARG A 125 -15.42 -0.93 -27.62
CA ARG A 125 -15.13 0.21 -28.50
C ARG A 125 -15.61 -0.14 -29.90
N LYS A 126 -16.59 0.62 -30.40
CA LYS A 126 -16.81 0.72 -31.84
C LYS A 126 -15.66 1.54 -32.41
N VAL A 127 -14.72 0.88 -33.09
CA VAL A 127 -13.67 1.58 -33.85
C VAL A 127 -14.33 2.09 -35.11
N ILE A 128 -14.65 3.39 -35.13
CA ILE A 128 -15.18 4.06 -36.31
C ILE A 128 -13.99 4.29 -37.26
N THR A 129 -13.99 3.66 -38.43
CA THR A 129 -12.96 3.88 -39.44
C THR A 129 -13.31 5.09 -40.32
N PRO A 130 -12.35 5.74 -41.00
CA PRO A 130 -12.63 6.88 -41.87
C PRO A 130 -13.71 6.61 -42.93
N GLU A 131 -13.86 5.36 -43.37
CA GLU A 131 -14.88 4.93 -44.33
C GLU A 131 -16.30 4.86 -43.73
N GLU A 132 -16.41 4.86 -42.40
CA GLU A 132 -17.68 4.92 -41.67
C GLU A 132 -18.07 6.35 -41.25
N ILE A 133 -17.19 7.33 -41.48
CA ILE A 133 -17.40 8.74 -41.12
C ILE A 133 -18.02 9.47 -42.31
N VAL A 134 -19.29 9.85 -42.18
CA VAL A 134 -20.03 10.60 -43.21
C VAL A 134 -19.69 12.10 -43.17
N TYR A 135 -19.39 12.62 -41.97
CA TYR A 135 -19.06 14.03 -41.77
C TYR A 135 -17.68 14.17 -41.12
N THR A 136 -16.77 14.86 -41.80
CA THR A 136 -15.41 15.15 -41.32
C THR A 136 -15.06 16.60 -41.56
N THR A 137 -14.28 17.19 -40.66
CA THR A 137 -13.74 18.55 -40.81
C THR A 137 -12.56 18.62 -41.77
N GLU A 138 -12.06 17.47 -42.23
CA GLU A 138 -10.92 17.39 -43.16
C GLU A 138 -11.33 17.56 -44.63
N LYS A 139 -12.61 17.33 -44.96
CA LYS A 139 -13.16 17.47 -46.33
C LYS A 139 -14.05 18.71 -46.40
N ASP A 140 -14.15 19.30 -47.60
CA ASP A 140 -15.08 20.41 -47.84
C ASP A 140 -16.54 19.92 -47.82
N LEU A 141 -17.50 20.80 -47.54
CA LEU A 141 -18.91 20.44 -47.40
C LEU A 141 -19.52 19.93 -48.72
N LEU A 142 -19.04 20.44 -49.85
CA LEU A 142 -19.55 20.05 -51.17
C LEU A 142 -19.14 18.62 -51.55
N ASP A 143 -17.93 18.20 -51.14
CA ASP A 143 -17.41 16.86 -51.41
C ASP A 143 -18.09 15.78 -50.53
N GLN A 144 -18.59 16.18 -49.36
CA GLN A 144 -19.26 15.27 -48.42
C GLN A 144 -20.72 14.98 -48.83
N ASP A 145 -21.40 15.90 -49.53
CA ASP A 145 -22.83 15.81 -49.87
C ASP A 145 -23.19 14.55 -50.71
N TYR A 146 -22.22 14.03 -51.48
CA TYR A 146 -22.38 12.77 -52.20
C TYR A 146 -22.32 11.55 -51.27
N GLU A 147 -21.36 11.51 -50.34
CA GLU A 147 -21.22 10.43 -49.35
C GLU A 147 -22.46 10.35 -48.44
N VAL A 148 -23.06 11.50 -48.08
CA VAL A 148 -24.33 11.58 -47.35
C VAL A 148 -25.46 10.86 -48.10
N LYS A 149 -25.67 11.19 -49.39
CA LYS A 149 -26.79 10.63 -50.17
C LYS A 149 -26.67 9.12 -50.36
N VAL A 150 -25.44 8.60 -50.50
CA VAL A 150 -25.17 7.16 -50.60
C VAL A 150 -25.46 6.48 -49.26
N TRP A 151 -25.04 7.09 -48.15
CA TRP A 151 -25.33 6.58 -46.82
C TRP A 151 -26.84 6.56 -46.52
N GLU A 152 -27.56 7.64 -46.82
CA GLU A 152 -29.01 7.77 -46.62
C GLU A 152 -29.79 6.68 -47.36
N ARG A 153 -29.36 6.32 -48.57
CA ARG A 153 -29.95 5.23 -49.36
C ARG A 153 -29.75 3.87 -48.68
N ARG A 154 -28.51 3.56 -48.28
CA ARG A 154 -28.19 2.31 -47.56
C ARG A 154 -28.93 2.22 -46.22
N PHE A 155 -29.10 3.34 -45.52
CA PHE A 155 -29.83 3.40 -44.26
C PHE A 155 -31.31 3.01 -44.46
N LYS A 156 -31.97 3.57 -45.48
CA LYS A 156 -33.38 3.25 -45.79
C LYS A 156 -33.60 1.82 -46.23
N GLU A 157 -32.64 1.22 -46.94
CA GLU A 157 -32.70 -0.19 -47.33
C GLU A 157 -32.66 -1.11 -46.09
N LEU A 158 -31.79 -0.80 -45.11
CA LEU A 158 -31.68 -1.55 -43.86
C LEU A 158 -32.89 -1.37 -42.92
N GLU A 159 -33.59 -0.24 -42.98
CA GLU A 159 -34.84 -0.02 -42.23
C GLU A 159 -36.04 -0.78 -42.82
N SER A 160 -35.93 -1.22 -44.08
CA SER A 160 -36.99 -1.93 -44.80
C SER A 160 -36.92 -3.46 -44.69
N GLU A 161 -35.85 -4.00 -44.08
CA GLU A 161 -35.68 -5.41 -43.67
C GLU A 161 -36.09 -5.63 -42.21
#